data_AF-A0A9E5QED4-F1
#
_entry.id   AF-A0A9E5QED4-F1
#
_cell.length_a   1.000
_cell.length_b   1.000
_cell.length_c   1.000
_cell.angle_alpha   90.00
_cell.angle_beta   90.00
_cell.angle_gamma   90.00
#
_symmetry.space_group_name_H-M   'P 1'
#
loop_
_entity.id
_entity.type
_entity.pdbx_description
1 polymer ?
#
loop_
_entity_poly.entity_id
_entity_poly.type
_entity_poly.pdbx_seq_one_letter_code
_entity_poly.pdbx_strand_id
1 'polypeptide(L)' 'VWAEGQGGLLDVEPHPQYEDNGWIYFSYSKPGNGGANTAIVRARYDEESHSLIDLEELYAATPFTDRG' A
#
# COMPACT_ATOMS: atom_id res chain seq x y z
N VAL A 1 -6.00 -2.84 5.98
CA VAL A 1 -5.24 -3.99 5.42
C VAL A 1 -6.00 -5.26 5.73
N TRP A 2 -6.09 -6.21 4.80
CA TRP A 2 -6.64 -7.56 5.05
C TRP A 2 -5.55 -8.42 5.66
N ALA A 3 -5.76 -8.92 6.88
CA ALA A 3 -4.74 -9.61 7.68
C ALA A 3 -5.18 -11.05 8.03
N GLU A 4 -5.62 -11.79 7.00
CA GLU A 4 -5.94 -13.21 7.09
C GLU A 4 -5.07 -13.99 6.08
N GLY A 5 -4.60 -15.18 6.45
CA GLY A 5 -3.72 -15.99 5.61
C GLY A 5 -2.39 -15.29 5.30
N GLN A 6 -2.05 -15.16 4.01
CA GLN A 6 -0.87 -14.42 3.51
C GLN A 6 -1.18 -12.94 3.20
N GLY A 7 -2.35 -12.45 3.62
CA GLY A 7 -2.72 -11.05 3.48
C GLY A 7 -2.00 -10.15 4.48
N GLY A 8 -1.66 -8.94 4.07
CA GLY A 8 -0.97 -7.98 4.93
C GLY A 8 -0.34 -6.86 4.13
N LEU A 9 0.69 -6.26 4.72
CA LEU A 9 1.70 -5.52 3.97
C LEU A 9 2.56 -6.54 3.21
N LEU A 10 2.80 -6.30 1.92
CA LEU A 10 3.56 -7.20 1.07
C LEU A 10 4.96 -6.65 0.84
N ASP A 11 5.07 -5.48 0.20
CA ASP A 11 6.35 -4.88 -0.18
C ASP A 11 6.38 -3.37 0.07
N VAL A 12 7.58 -2.82 0.28
CA VAL A 12 7.87 -1.40 0.50
C VAL A 12 9.13 -1.01 -0.24
N GLU A 13 9.03 -0.05 -1.14
CA GLU A 13 10.17 0.44 -1.94
C GLU A 13 10.15 1.97 -2.02
N PRO A 14 11.27 2.66 -1.72
CA PRO A 14 11.38 4.09 -1.99
C PRO A 14 11.41 4.39 -3.49
N HIS A 15 10.97 5.58 -3.87
CA HIS A 15 11.16 6.06 -5.24
C HIS A 15 12.66 6.12 -5.58
N PRO A 16 13.09 5.85 -6.83
CA PRO A 16 14.50 5.98 -7.24
C PRO A 16 15.13 7.37 -7.02
N GLN A 17 14.30 8.40 -6.82
CA GLN A 17 14.68 9.79 -6.53
C GLN A 17 14.09 10.24 -5.18
N TYR A 18 14.11 9.36 -4.18
CA TYR A 18 13.51 9.62 -2.87
C TYR A 18 14.03 10.90 -2.21
N GLU A 19 15.33 11.19 -2.35
CA GLU A 19 15.94 12.42 -1.80
C GLU A 19 15.30 13.70 -2.35
N ASP A 20 14.78 13.66 -3.58
CA ASP A 20 14.17 14.82 -4.24
C ASP A 20 12.66 14.95 -3.97
N ASN A 21 11.96 13.81 -3.81
CA ASN A 21 10.49 13.78 -3.82
C ASN A 21 9.82 13.10 -2.62
N GLY A 22 10.57 12.33 -1.84
CA GLY A 22 10.11 11.68 -0.61
C GLY A 22 9.06 10.58 -0.80
N TRP A 23 8.83 10.07 -2.01
CA TRP A 23 7.79 9.07 -2.25
C TRP A 23 8.22 7.66 -1.86
N ILE A 24 7.38 6.97 -1.09
CA ILE A 24 7.50 5.56 -0.73
C ILE A 24 6.30 4.82 -1.29
N TYR A 25 6.53 3.67 -1.91
CA TYR A 25 5.49 2.82 -2.50
C TYR A 25 5.27 1.60 -1.61
N PHE A 26 4.01 1.24 -1.42
CA PHE A 26 3.59 0.10 -0.63
C PHE A 26 2.68 -0.78 -1.46
N SER A 27 2.92 -2.08 -1.45
CA SER A 27 1.94 -3.06 -1.90
C SER A 27 1.33 -3.77 -0.71
N TYR A 28 0.01 -3.95 -0.72
CA TYR A 28 -0.69 -4.58 0.39
C TYR A 28 -1.96 -5.30 -0.08
N SER A 29 -2.44 -6.22 0.74
CA SER A 29 -3.74 -6.86 0.54
C SER A 29 -4.84 -5.89 0.98
N LYS A 30 -5.53 -5.31 -0.01
CA LYS A 30 -6.66 -4.41 0.20
C LYS A 30 -7.95 -5.22 0.35
N PRO A 31 -8.67 -5.07 1.47
CA PRO A 31 -9.98 -5.68 1.63
C PRO A 31 -11.01 -5.01 0.73
N GLY A 32 -11.94 -5.80 0.20
CA GLY A 32 -13.08 -5.34 -0.57
C GLY A 32 -14.26 -6.29 -0.43
N ASN A 33 -15.32 -6.05 -1.20
CA ASN A 33 -16.50 -6.91 -1.14
C ASN A 33 -16.17 -8.32 -1.67
N GLY A 34 -16.34 -9.34 -0.83
CA GLY A 34 -16.07 -10.73 -1.21
C GLY A 34 -14.61 -11.18 -1.06
N GLY A 35 -13.75 -10.43 -0.34
CA GLY A 35 -12.42 -10.87 0.07
C GLY A 35 -11.36 -9.77 -0.05
N ALA A 36 -10.18 -10.10 -0.58
CA ALA A 36 -9.08 -9.15 -0.73
C ALA A 36 -8.39 -9.28 -2.10
N ASN A 37 -7.65 -8.24 -2.49
CA ASN A 37 -6.75 -8.29 -3.64
C ASN A 37 -5.60 -7.28 -3.44
N THR A 38 -4.57 -7.35 -4.27
CA THR A 38 -3.40 -6.46 -4.18
C THR A 38 -3.75 -5.03 -4.57
N ALA A 39 -3.34 -4.07 -3.76
CA ALA A 39 -3.35 -2.66 -4.07
C ALA A 39 -1.95 -2.07 -3.92
N ILE A 40 -1.70 -1.00 -4.66
CA ILE A 40 -0.46 -0.22 -4.59
C ILE A 40 -0.84 1.20 -4.18
N VAL A 41 -0.20 1.69 -3.12
CA VAL A 41 -0.31 3.07 -2.66
C VAL A 41 1.06 3.71 -2.62
N ARG A 42 1.11 5.04 -2.65
CA ARG A 42 2.29 5.82 -2.30
C ARG A 42 1.98 6.77 -1.16
N ALA A 43 3.00 7.12 -0.38
CA ALA A 43 2.93 8.15 0.65
C ALA A 43 4.31 8.79 0.82
N ARG A 44 4.37 9.91 1.53
CA ARG A 44 5.63 10.53 1.97
C ARG A 44 5.78 10.40 3.47
N TYR A 45 7.00 10.26 3.96
CA TYR A 45 7.27 10.26 5.40
C TYR A 45 7.51 11.68 5.90
N ASP A 46 6.76 12.08 6.92
CA ASP A 46 6.98 13.33 7.64
C ASP A 46 7.81 13.06 8.90
N GLU A 47 9.03 13.59 8.94
CA GLU A 47 9.97 13.40 10.04
C GLU A 47 9.52 14.12 11.33
N GLU A 48 8.74 15.21 11.23
CA GLU A 48 8.31 15.96 12.41
C GLU A 48 7.21 15.23 13.19
N SER A 49 6.18 14.76 12.48
CA SER A 49 5.07 14.01 13.09
C SER A 49 5.32 12.50 13.19
N HIS A 50 6.41 12.00 12.60
CA HIS A 50 6.70 10.57 12.40
C HIS A 50 5.53 9.80 11.75
N SER A 51 4.88 10.40 10.75
CA SER A 51 3.69 9.85 10.11
C SER A 51 3.82 9.78 8.58
N LEU A 52 2.96 8.97 7.96
CA LEU A 52 2.83 8.95 6.50
C LEU A 52 1.79 9.98 6.06
N ILE A 53 2.20 10.90 5.19
CA ILE A 53 1.36 11.95 4.62
C ILE A 53 1.17 11.73 3.11
N ASP A 54 0.20 12.45 2.52
CA ASP A 54 -0.12 12.40 1.09
C ASP A 54 -0.34 10.99 0.54
N LEU A 55 -1.04 10.17 1.33
CA LEU A 55 -1.36 8.81 0.94
C LEU A 55 -2.28 8.80 -0.29
N GLU A 56 -1.82 8.17 -1.36
CA GLU A 56 -2.52 8.07 -2.63
C GLU A 56 -2.57 6.61 -3.09
N GLU A 57 -3.76 6.14 -3.47
CA GLU A 57 -3.94 4.85 -4.12
C GLU A 57 -3.68 4.96 -5.61
N LEU A 58 -2.68 4.24 -6.09
CA LEU A 58 -2.28 4.21 -7.49
C LEU A 58 -3.00 3.10 -8.25
N TYR A 59 -3.27 1.99 -7.57
CA TYR A 59 -3.89 0.81 -8.18
C TYR A 59 -4.59 -0.06 -7.14
N ALA A 60 -5.70 -0.67 -7.53
CA ALA A 60 -6.35 -1.76 -6.80
C ALA A 60 -6.81 -2.83 -7.80
N ALA A 61 -6.32 -4.06 -7.63
CA ALA A 61 -6.73 -5.19 -8.45
C ALA A 61 -8.19 -5.58 -8.17
N THR A 62 -8.88 -6.00 -9.22
CA THR A 62 -10.28 -6.46 -9.16
C THR A 62 -10.44 -7.74 -10.00
N PRO A 63 -11.42 -8.62 -9.69
CA PRO A 63 -12.35 -8.55 -8.55
C PRO A 63 -11.64 -8.84 -7.21
N PHE A 64 -12.28 -8.45 -6.10
CA PHE A 64 -11.86 -8.90 -4.76
C PHE A 64 -12.36 -10.32 -4.55
N THR A 65 -11.51 -11.21 -4.02
CA THR A 65 -11.87 -12.61 -3.80
C THR A 65 -11.33 -13.12 -2.47
N ASP A 66 -12.05 -14.03 -1.83
CA ASP A 66 -11.68 -14.72 -0.60
C ASP A 66 -10.94 -16.05 -0.87
N ARG A 67 -10.75 -16.36 -2.16
CA ARG A 67 -9.98 -17.51 -2.62
C ARG A 67 -8.50 -17.16 -2.58
N GLY A 68 -7.86 -17.43 -1.44
CA GLY A 68 -6.41 -17.47 -1.26
C GLY A 68 -5.83 -18.84 -1.53
#